data_AF-A0A218WLR8-F1
#
_entry.id   AF-A0A218WLR8-F1
#
_cell.length_a   1.000
_cell.length_b   1.000
_cell.length_c   1.000
_cell.angle_alpha   90.00
_cell.angle_beta   90.00
_cell.angle_gamma   90.00
#
_symmetry.space_group_name_H-M   'P 1'
#
loop_
_entity.id
_entity.type
_entity.pdbx_description
1 polymer ?
#
loop_
_entity_poly.entity_id
_entity_poly.type
_entity_poly.pdbx_seq_one_letter_code
_entity_poly.pdbx_strand_id
1 'polypeptide(L)' 'MASHSSNLECRMYEAKYPEVDMAVKIQVKNIADMGAYISLLEYNNIEGMMLFIMNLNQYKLI' A
#
# COMPACT_ATOMS: atom_id res chain seq x y z
N MET A 1 -1.51 30.59 20.30
CA MET A 1 -2.34 30.22 19.14
C MET A 1 -1.91 28.83 18.73
N ALA A 2 -2.66 27.79 19.10
CA ALA A 2 -2.33 26.43 18.68
C ALA A 2 -2.55 26.34 17.17
N SER A 3 -1.48 26.10 16.41
CA SER A 3 -1.58 25.74 15.00
C SER A 3 -2.34 24.42 14.90
N HIS A 4 -3.66 24.49 14.70
CA HIS A 4 -4.45 23.35 14.26
C HIS A 4 -4.03 23.06 12.83
N SER A 5 -2.96 22.29 12.68
CA SER A 5 -2.64 21.64 11.41
C SER A 5 -3.79 20.69 11.13
N SER A 6 -4.73 21.10 10.29
CA SER A 6 -5.80 20.22 9.81
C SER A 6 -5.15 18.91 9.36
N ASN A 7 -5.65 17.78 9.86
CA ASN A 7 -5.18 16.48 9.41
C ASN A 7 -5.64 16.32 7.95
N LEU A 8 -4.72 16.57 7.00
CA LEU A 8 -4.96 16.48 5.55
C LEU A 8 -4.79 15.05 5.03
N GLU A 9 -4.76 14.07 5.94
CA GLU A 9 -4.54 12.68 5.61
C GLU A 9 -5.89 12.00 5.30
N CYS A 10 -6.16 11.85 4.02
CA CYS A 10 -7.39 11.23 3.50
C CYS A 10 -7.05 10.01 2.64
N ARG A 11 -7.97 9.04 2.61
CA ARG A 11 -7.95 7.91 1.68
C ARG A 11 -8.93 8.16 0.53
N MET A 12 -8.65 7.59 -0.65
CA MET A 12 -9.47 7.75 -1.85
C MET A 12 -10.78 6.95 -1.78
N TYR A 13 -10.74 5.77 -1.18
CA TYR A 13 -11.89 4.88 -1.05
C TYR A 13 -12.49 4.92 0.35
N GLU A 14 -13.82 4.76 0.46
CA GLU A 14 -14.52 4.71 1.75
C GLU A 14 -14.02 3.53 2.59
N ALA A 15 -13.86 2.36 1.95
CA ALA A 15 -13.32 1.16 2.57
C ALA A 15 -11.93 1.43 3.16
N LYS A 16 -11.71 0.95 4.38
CA LYS A 16 -10.44 1.13 5.09
C LYS A 16 -9.30 0.33 4.45
N TYR A 17 -9.62 -0.79 3.83
CA TYR A 17 -8.69 -1.71 3.18
C TYR A 17 -9.26 -2.13 1.81
N PRO A 18 -8.40 -2.45 0.84
CA PRO A 18 -8.85 -3.04 -0.42
C PRO A 18 -9.46 -4.43 -0.18
N GLU A 19 -10.36 -4.82 -1.08
CA GLU A 19 -10.86 -6.19 -1.12
C GLU A 19 -9.80 -7.14 -1.69
N VAL A 20 -9.98 -8.44 -1.46
CA VAL A 20 -9.12 -9.47 -2.06
C VAL A 20 -9.21 -9.37 -3.58
N ASP A 21 -8.08 -9.56 -4.26
CA ASP A 21 -7.93 -9.48 -5.73
C ASP A 21 -8.22 -8.08 -6.34
N MET A 22 -8.28 -7.03 -5.53
CA MET A 22 -8.38 -5.65 -6.01
C MET A 22 -7.00 -5.11 -6.43
N ALA A 23 -6.91 -4.58 -7.65
CA ALA A 23 -5.71 -3.86 -8.11
C ALA A 23 -5.63 -2.50 -7.41
N VAL A 24 -4.47 -2.20 -6.81
CA VAL A 24 -4.20 -0.94 -6.11
C VAL A 24 -2.83 -0.39 -6.45
N LYS A 25 -2.67 0.93 -6.39
CA LYS A 25 -1.40 1.60 -6.62
C LYS A 25 -0.55 1.60 -5.35
N ILE A 26 0.66 1.06 -5.48
CA ILE A 26 1.63 0.97 -4.38
C ILE A 26 2.89 1.78 -4.69
N GLN A 27 3.58 2.20 -3.64
CA GLN A 27 4.96 2.69 -3.70
C GLN A 27 5.86 1.75 -2.88
N VAL A 28 6.94 1.27 -3.50
CA VAL A 28 7.95 0.47 -2.80
C VAL A 28 8.83 1.41 -1.96
N LYS A 29 8.91 1.15 -0.65
CA LYS A 29 9.77 1.89 0.28
C LYS A 29 11.13 1.23 0.45
N ASN A 30 11.15 -0.09 0.59
CA ASN A 30 12.37 -0.85 0.81
C ASN A 30 12.22 -2.28 0.28
N ILE A 31 13.30 -2.84 -0.27
CA ILE A 31 13.35 -4.22 -0.75
C ILE A 31 14.28 -4.98 0.20
N ALA A 32 13.76 -6.06 0.78
CA ALA A 32 14.48 -7.00 1.62
C ALA A 32 14.54 -8.38 0.94
N ASP A 33 15.37 -9.29 1.46
CA ASP A 33 15.64 -10.58 0.83
C ASP A 33 14.40 -11.46 0.61
N MET A 34 13.40 -11.36 1.49
CA MET A 34 12.17 -12.18 1.43
C MET A 34 10.95 -11.41 0.92
N GLY A 35 11.04 -10.09 0.74
CA GLY A 35 9.89 -9.26 0.40
C GLY A 35 10.18 -7.77 0.30
N ALA A 36 9.15 -6.99 -0.02
CA ALA A 36 9.23 -5.54 -0.08
C ALA A 36 8.29 -4.88 0.93
N TYR A 37 8.77 -3.84 1.59
CA TYR A 37 7.94 -2.89 2.32
C TYR A 37 7.35 -1.88 1.34
N ILE A 38 6.04 -1.71 1.39
CA ILE A 38 5.27 -0.86 0.47
C ILE A 38 4.35 0.09 1.22
N SER A 39 3.89 1.13 0.53
CA SER A 39 2.76 1.98 0.95
C SER A 39 1.66 1.99 -0.09
N LEU A 40 0.41 1.86 0.35
CA LEU A 40 -0.77 1.94 -0.51
C LEU A 40 -1.18 3.41 -0.67
N LEU A 41 -0.93 3.97 -1.86
CA LEU A 41 -1.10 5.41 -2.09
C LEU A 41 -2.56 5.85 -2.05
N GLU A 42 -3.47 4.97 -2.48
CA GLU A 42 -4.92 5.23 -2.50
C GLU A 42 -5.56 5.10 -1.11
N TYR A 43 -4.85 4.51 -0.15
CA TYR A 43 -5.35 4.22 1.20
C TYR A 43 -4.56 5.01 2.25
N ASN A 44 -4.31 6.30 2.00
CA ASN A 44 -3.60 7.18 2.94
C ASN A 44 -2.22 6.64 3.35
N ASN A 45 -1.48 6.08 2.38
CA ASN A 45 -0.11 5.58 2.57
C ASN A 45 0.04 4.47 3.62
N ILE A 46 -1.03 3.74 3.96
CA ILE A 46 -0.93 2.60 4.88
C ILE A 46 0.19 1.66 4.45
N GLU A 47 0.93 1.17 5.44
CA GLU A 47 2.11 0.33 5.21
C GLU A 47 1.70 -1.13 5.03
N GLY A 48 2.39 -1.81 4.12
CA GLY A 48 2.20 -3.22 3.82
C GLY A 48 3.52 -3.91 3.51
N MET A 49 3.48 -5.23 3.48
CA MET A 49 4.59 -6.07 3.06
C MET A 49 4.15 -6.95 1.88
N MET A 50 4.95 -6.99 0.83
CA MET A 50 4.78 -7.90 -0.29
C MET A 50 5.80 -9.03 -0.17
N LEU A 51 5.34 -10.27 -0.01
CA LEU A 51 6.21 -11.42 0.11
C LEU A 51 6.61 -11.93 -1.28
N PHE A 52 7.91 -12.07 -1.53
CA PHE A 52 8.43 -12.66 -2.76
C PHE A 52 8.35 -14.19 -2.68
N ILE A 53 7.14 -14.75 -2.69
CA ILE A 53 7.00 -16.20 -2.78
C ILE A 53 7.46 -16.67 -4.16
N MET A 54 8.16 -17.81 -4.21
CA MET A 54 8.62 -18.44 -5.46
C MET A 54 7.44 -19.01 -6.26
N ASN A 55 6.68 -18.15 -6.92
CA ASN A 55 5.66 -18.55 -7.88
C ASN A 55 5.79 -17.70 -9.15
N LEU A 56 6.36 -18.30 -10.20
CA LEU A 56 6.63 -17.72 -11.53
C LEU A 56 5.37 -17.24 -12.30
N ASN A 57 4.17 -17.33 -11.72
CA ASN A 57 2.90 -16.94 -12.34
C ASN A 57 2.32 -15.59 -11.87
N GLN A 58 3.00 -14.86 -10.97
CA GLN A 58 2.43 -13.64 -10.38
C GLN A 58 2.69 -12.34 -11.17
N TYR A 59 3.47 -12.37 -12.26
CA TYR A 59 3.66 -11.19 -13.13
C TYR A 59 2.37 -10.75 -13.87
N LYS A 60 1.26 -11.47 -13.68
CA LYS A 60 -0.04 -11.18 -14.32
C LYS A 60 -1.01 -10.40 -13.42
N LEU A 61 -0.64 -10.07 -12.17
CA LEU A 61 -1.54 -9.42 -11.21
C LEU A 61 -1.04 -8.06 -10.70
N ILE A 62 -0.41 -7.29 -11.59
CA ILE A 62 -0.34 -5.83 -11.54
C ILE A 62 -0.79 -5.28 -12.88
#